data_AF-V9YZV6-F1
#
_entry.id   AF-V9YZV6-F1
#
_cell.length_a   1.000
_cell.length_b   1.000
_cell.length_c   1.000
_cell.angle_alpha   90.00
_cell.angle_beta   90.00
_cell.angle_gamma   90.00
#
_symmetry.space_group_name_H-M   'P 1'
#
loop_
_entity.id
_entity.type
_entity.pdbx_description
1 polymer ?
#
loop_
_entity_poly.entity_id
_entity_poly.type
_entity_poly.pdbx_seq_one_letter_code
_entity_poly.pdbx_strand_id
1 'polypeptide(L)'
;MKARTSARLTVTTMLALSVVAGVTATTASAAPPAVGASACTTSVKLNTDVNTTVRFRTGPGTKYLATGQLAKGTKVYWACNKGSTGSAKSWGLVKVKSGAHKNKIGWVARTYINTPMQF
;
A
#
# COMPACT_ATOMS: atom_id res chain seq x y z
N MET A 1 -31.58 21.61 12.91
CA MET A 1 -30.77 22.78 12.49
C MET A 1 -29.85 23.13 13.65
N LYS A 2 -28.53 23.02 13.49
CA LYS A 2 -27.56 23.23 14.58
C LYS A 2 -26.40 24.08 14.06
N ALA A 3 -25.94 24.97 14.94
CA ALA A 3 -25.48 26.32 14.66
C ALA A 3 -24.25 26.47 13.74
N ARG A 4 -24.28 27.58 13.00
CA ARG A 4 -23.19 28.20 12.27
C ARG A 4 -22.16 28.77 13.25
N THR A 5 -20.88 28.67 12.93
CA THR A 5 -19.85 29.55 13.49
C THR A 5 -19.03 30.11 12.35
N SER A 6 -19.10 31.44 12.20
CA SER A 6 -18.34 32.22 11.24
C SER A 6 -17.11 32.86 11.89
N ALA A 7 -16.16 33.22 11.02
CA ALA A 7 -15.06 34.18 11.19
C ALA A 7 -13.79 33.63 11.89
N ARG A 8 -12.57 33.93 11.43
CA ARG A 8 -12.07 35.22 10.94
C ARG A 8 -11.05 35.06 9.81
N LEU A 9 -11.06 36.04 8.89
CA LEU A 9 -10.05 36.28 7.86
C LEU A 9 -8.68 36.61 8.47
N THR A 10 -7.60 36.18 7.80
CA THR A 10 -6.34 36.93 7.79
C THR A 10 -5.78 36.88 6.38
N VAL A 11 -5.98 37.97 5.65
CA VAL A 11 -5.30 38.29 4.41
C VAL A 11 -3.88 38.69 4.78
N THR A 12 -2.88 37.95 4.28
CA THR A 12 -1.49 38.42 4.27
C THR A 12 -1.06 38.53 2.83
N THR A 13 -1.03 39.77 2.35
CA THR A 13 -0.34 40.19 1.13
C THR A 13 1.16 40.12 1.39
N MET A 14 1.87 39.26 0.64
CA MET A 14 3.32 39.40 0.50
C MET A 14 3.64 39.60 -0.99
N LEU A 15 4.24 40.77 -1.25
CA LEU A 15 4.73 41.24 -2.53
C LEU A 15 5.99 40.45 -2.92
N ALA A 16 6.13 40.15 -4.21
CA ALA A 16 7.09 39.23 -4.80
C ALA A 16 8.55 39.75 -4.86
N LEU A 17 9.51 38.80 -4.86
CA LEU A 17 10.84 39.00 -5.45
C LEU A 17 11.22 37.76 -6.26
N SER A 18 11.22 37.90 -7.59
CA SER A 18 11.49 36.84 -8.55
C SER A 18 13.00 36.62 -8.67
N VAL A 19 13.49 35.47 -8.22
CA VAL A 19 14.84 34.99 -8.57
C VAL A 19 14.65 33.90 -9.62
N VAL A 20 14.97 34.22 -10.89
CA VAL A 20 14.95 33.23 -11.98
C VAL A 20 16.23 32.39 -11.85
N ALA A 21 16.19 31.40 -10.98
CA ALA A 21 17.12 30.28 -10.99
C ALA A 21 16.44 29.15 -11.77
N GLY A 22 17.10 28.66 -12.83
CA GLY A 22 16.60 27.56 -13.65
C GLY A 22 16.39 26.29 -12.83
N VAL A 23 15.20 26.10 -12.30
CA VAL A 23 14.76 24.86 -11.68
C VAL A 23 14.29 23.95 -12.80
N THR A 24 15.10 22.96 -13.16
CA THR A 24 14.57 21.76 -13.80
C THR A 24 13.63 21.11 -12.79
N ALA A 25 12.32 21.40 -12.91
CA ALA A 25 11.30 20.74 -12.14
C ALA A 25 11.27 19.26 -12.56
N THR A 26 12.08 18.42 -11.90
CA THR A 26 11.84 16.98 -11.93
C THR A 26 10.48 16.78 -11.29
N THR A 27 9.46 16.49 -12.08
CA THR A 27 8.14 16.12 -11.56
C THR A 27 8.33 14.85 -10.74
N ALA A 28 8.46 14.99 -9.42
CA ALA A 28 8.46 13.86 -8.51
C ALA A 28 7.11 13.17 -8.65
N SER A 29 7.08 12.01 -9.31
CA SER A 29 5.87 11.20 -9.46
C SER A 29 5.40 10.81 -8.06
N ALA A 30 4.38 11.50 -7.55
CA ALA A 30 3.81 11.22 -6.24
C ALA A 30 3.33 9.76 -6.21
N ALA A 31 3.82 8.98 -5.25
CA ALA A 31 3.38 7.61 -5.07
C ALA A 31 1.87 7.60 -4.73
N PRO A 32 1.07 6.68 -5.28
CA PRO A 32 -0.34 6.59 -4.93
C PRO A 32 -0.55 6.31 -3.42
N PRO A 33 -1.67 6.75 -2.84
CA PRO A 33 -1.97 6.53 -1.43
C PRO A 33 -2.09 5.04 -1.10
N ALA A 34 -2.00 4.72 0.19
CA ALA A 34 -2.18 3.35 0.65
C ALA A 34 -3.60 2.85 0.37
N VAL A 35 -3.68 1.60 -0.08
CA VAL A 35 -4.90 0.93 -0.50
C VAL A 35 -5.21 -0.17 0.50
N GLY A 36 -6.39 -0.13 1.10
CA GLY A 36 -6.85 -1.14 2.05
C GLY A 36 -7.68 -2.25 1.41
N ALA A 37 -8.48 -2.93 2.23
CA ALA A 37 -9.35 -4.02 1.80
C ALA A 37 -10.44 -3.62 0.80
N SER A 38 -10.75 -2.33 0.64
CA SER A 38 -11.72 -1.85 -0.37
C SER A 38 -11.33 -2.20 -1.81
N ALA A 39 -10.05 -2.50 -2.06
CA ALA A 39 -9.61 -2.94 -3.38
C ALA A 39 -9.80 -4.45 -3.62
N CYS A 40 -10.11 -5.25 -2.60
CA CYS A 40 -10.28 -6.69 -2.74
C CYS A 40 -11.34 -7.04 -3.80
N THR A 41 -10.99 -7.97 -4.71
CA THR A 41 -11.93 -8.54 -5.69
C THR A 41 -12.37 -9.95 -5.30
N THR A 42 -11.60 -10.64 -4.47
CA THR A 42 -11.89 -12.02 -4.06
C THR A 42 -11.38 -12.28 -2.66
N SER A 43 -12.22 -12.85 -1.78
CA SER A 43 -11.81 -13.24 -0.43
C SER A 43 -11.00 -14.54 -0.44
N VAL A 44 -10.02 -14.67 0.46
CA VAL A 44 -9.20 -15.90 0.62
C VAL A 44 -9.22 -16.40 2.06
N LYS A 45 -8.88 -15.54 3.03
CA LYS A 45 -8.92 -15.83 4.47
C LYS A 45 -8.07 -17.04 4.92
N LEU A 46 -6.78 -17.01 4.64
CA LEU A 46 -5.85 -18.12 4.93
C LEU A 46 -4.65 -17.69 5.78
N ASN A 47 -4.29 -18.47 6.80
CA ASN A 47 -2.98 -18.33 7.45
C ASN A 47 -1.92 -19.09 6.64
N THR A 48 -0.84 -18.42 6.28
CA THR A 48 0.25 -18.99 5.46
C THR A 48 1.54 -18.21 5.72
N ASP A 49 2.53 -18.38 4.84
CA ASP A 49 3.76 -17.60 4.82
C ASP A 49 4.19 -17.19 3.41
N VAL A 50 5.20 -16.33 3.36
CA VAL A 50 5.82 -15.92 2.10
C VAL A 50 6.96 -16.88 1.74
N ASN A 51 7.03 -17.26 0.47
CA ASN A 51 7.98 -18.29 -0.01
C ASN A 51 9.39 -17.74 -0.33
N THR A 52 9.54 -16.41 -0.35
CA THR A 52 10.79 -15.71 -0.64
C THR A 52 10.81 -14.35 0.04
N THR A 53 11.95 -13.65 -0.02
CA THR A 53 12.04 -12.26 0.38
C THR A 53 11.31 -11.37 -0.62
N VAL A 54 10.29 -10.67 -0.16
CA VAL A 54 9.36 -9.92 -1.02
C VAL A 54 9.06 -8.53 -0.50
N ARG A 55 8.89 -7.57 -1.41
CA ARG A 55 8.55 -6.18 -1.06
C ARG A 55 7.13 -6.11 -0.50
N PHE A 56 7.00 -5.50 0.67
CA PHE A 56 5.73 -5.22 1.33
C PHE A 56 5.25 -3.83 0.91
N ARG A 57 4.09 -3.74 0.27
CA ARG A 57 3.64 -2.52 -0.41
C ARG A 57 2.36 -1.92 0.17
N THR A 58 2.17 -0.63 -0.06
CA THR A 58 0.97 0.10 0.33
C THR A 58 -0.24 -0.20 -0.56
N GLY A 59 -0.06 -0.80 -1.74
CA GLY A 59 -1.16 -1.12 -2.65
C GLY A 59 -0.83 -2.25 -3.64
N PRO A 60 -1.84 -2.73 -4.38
CA PRO A 60 -1.69 -3.85 -5.31
C PRO A 60 -1.03 -3.37 -6.61
N GLY A 61 0.30 -3.51 -6.70
CA GLY A 61 1.06 -3.13 -7.88
C GLY A 61 2.46 -2.61 -7.54
N THR A 62 3.34 -2.61 -8.54
CA THR A 62 4.72 -2.10 -8.40
C THR A 62 4.80 -0.57 -8.35
N LYS A 63 3.75 0.14 -8.80
CA LYS A 63 3.61 1.60 -8.69
C LYS A 63 3.39 2.10 -7.26
N TYR A 64 2.94 1.23 -6.35
CA TYR A 64 2.72 1.58 -4.95
C TYR A 64 4.02 1.47 -4.15
N LEU A 65 4.19 2.37 -3.19
CA LEU A 65 5.38 2.42 -2.34
C LEU A 65 5.61 1.09 -1.61
N ALA A 66 6.87 0.67 -1.53
CA ALA A 66 7.28 -0.43 -0.64
C ALA A 66 7.64 0.14 0.73
N THR A 67 6.94 -0.29 1.79
CA THR A 67 7.19 0.12 3.18
C THR A 67 8.22 -0.77 3.89
N GLY A 68 8.66 -1.83 3.21
CA GLY A 68 9.69 -2.73 3.70
C GLY A 68 9.74 -4.03 2.90
N GLN A 69 10.30 -5.07 3.52
CA GLN A 69 10.40 -6.41 2.95
C GLN A 69 9.97 -7.45 3.98
N LEU A 70 9.27 -8.48 3.52
CA LEU A 70 9.00 -9.67 4.32
C LEU A 70 10.04 -10.72 3.92
N ALA A 71 10.78 -11.26 4.89
CA ALA A 71 11.72 -12.35 4.65
C ALA A 71 10.97 -13.67 4.39
N LYS A 72 11.61 -14.61 3.67
CA LYS A 72 11.09 -15.96 3.48
C LYS A 72 10.63 -16.58 4.81
N GLY A 73 9.48 -17.25 4.80
CA GLY A 73 8.87 -17.88 5.98
C GLY A 73 8.14 -16.92 6.93
N THR A 74 8.10 -15.62 6.63
CA THR A 74 7.29 -14.66 7.42
C THR A 74 5.84 -15.09 7.40
N LYS A 75 5.28 -15.35 8.59
CA LYS A 75 3.89 -15.78 8.76
C LYS A 75 2.95 -14.62 8.49
N VAL A 76 1.90 -14.87 7.73
CA VAL A 76 0.90 -13.88 7.33
C VAL A 76 -0.51 -14.47 7.38
N TYR A 77 -1.49 -13.60 7.59
CA TYR A 77 -2.89 -13.88 7.29
C TYR A 77 -3.23 -13.22 5.95
N TRP A 78 -3.48 -14.04 4.92
CA TRP A 78 -3.88 -13.61 3.58
C TRP A 78 -5.39 -13.42 3.53
N ALA A 79 -5.81 -12.16 3.51
CA ALA A 79 -7.22 -11.79 3.61
C ALA A 79 -7.94 -11.94 2.27
N CYS A 80 -7.37 -11.38 1.20
CA CYS A 80 -8.01 -11.29 -0.10
C CYS A 80 -7.01 -11.13 -1.24
N ASN A 81 -7.51 -11.21 -2.47
CA ASN A 81 -6.80 -10.85 -3.70
C ASN A 81 -7.34 -9.57 -4.34
N LYS A 82 -6.45 -8.87 -5.04
CA LYS A 82 -6.76 -7.94 -6.13
C LYS A 82 -6.23 -8.54 -7.44
N GLY A 83 -7.07 -8.60 -8.46
CA GLY A 83 -6.72 -9.12 -9.79
C GLY A 83 -7.47 -10.40 -10.11
N SER A 84 -7.15 -11.03 -11.24
CA SER A 84 -7.82 -12.25 -11.68
C SER A 84 -7.54 -13.40 -10.71
N THR A 85 -8.59 -14.07 -10.23
CA THR A 85 -8.49 -15.22 -9.33
C THR A 85 -7.51 -16.27 -9.90
N GLY A 86 -6.58 -16.75 -9.09
CA GLY A 86 -5.59 -17.76 -9.50
C GLY A 86 -4.40 -17.24 -10.34
N SER A 87 -4.41 -15.98 -10.78
CA SER A 87 -3.31 -15.44 -11.60
C SER A 87 -2.04 -15.14 -10.80
N ALA A 88 -0.87 -15.42 -11.38
CA ALA A 88 0.44 -14.98 -10.86
C ALA A 88 0.57 -13.44 -10.84
N LYS A 89 -0.25 -12.72 -11.62
CA LYS A 89 -0.25 -11.25 -11.67
C LYS A 89 -1.10 -10.60 -10.57
N SER A 90 -1.81 -11.40 -9.78
CA SER A 90 -2.65 -10.92 -8.69
C SER A 90 -1.84 -10.55 -7.45
N TRP A 91 -2.44 -9.76 -6.58
CA TRP A 91 -1.83 -9.26 -5.36
C TRP A 91 -2.64 -9.70 -4.15
N GLY A 92 -1.96 -10.20 -3.12
CA GLY A 92 -2.57 -10.57 -1.85
C GLY A 92 -2.47 -9.45 -0.84
N LEU A 93 -3.61 -9.10 -0.23
CA LEU A 93 -3.63 -8.28 0.98
C LEU A 93 -3.33 -9.19 2.17
N VAL A 94 -2.27 -8.87 2.90
CA VAL A 94 -1.79 -9.67 4.03
C VAL A 94 -1.70 -8.86 5.30
N LYS A 95 -2.10 -9.47 6.42
CA LYS A 95 -1.74 -9.01 7.77
C LYS A 95 -0.55 -9.83 8.24
N VAL A 96 0.56 -9.17 8.55
CA VAL A 96 1.80 -9.82 8.97
C VAL A 96 1.66 -10.32 10.41
N LYS A 97 2.05 -11.57 10.67
CA LYS A 97 1.94 -12.23 11.98
C LYS A 97 3.27 -12.44 12.69
N SER A 98 4.41 -12.35 11.98
CA SER A 98 5.75 -12.51 12.53
C SER A 98 6.77 -11.54 11.91
N GLY A 99 7.96 -11.43 12.51
CA GLY A 99 9.07 -10.61 11.99
C GLY A 99 8.89 -9.10 12.19
N ALA A 100 9.76 -8.32 11.54
CA ALA A 100 9.89 -6.88 11.74
C ALA A 100 8.62 -6.06 11.43
N HIS A 101 7.73 -6.58 10.57
CA HIS A 101 6.50 -5.92 10.17
C HIS A 101 5.25 -6.48 10.86
N LYS A 102 5.39 -7.20 11.98
CA LYS A 102 4.25 -7.81 12.71
C LYS A 102 3.12 -6.81 12.96
N ASN A 103 1.88 -7.28 12.78
CA ASN A 103 0.63 -6.53 12.87
C ASN A 103 0.41 -5.44 11.80
N LYS A 104 1.34 -5.24 10.86
CA LYS A 104 1.11 -4.36 9.72
C LYS A 104 0.30 -5.06 8.64
N ILE A 105 -0.47 -4.27 7.90
CA ILE A 105 -1.28 -4.71 6.76
C ILE A 105 -0.73 -4.07 5.49
N GLY A 106 -0.66 -4.84 4.41
CA GLY A 106 -0.16 -4.36 3.13
C GLY A 106 -0.26 -5.44 2.05
N TRP A 107 0.34 -5.15 0.91
CA TRP A 107 0.20 -5.96 -0.30
C TRP A 107 1.51 -6.65 -0.67
N VAL A 108 1.37 -7.89 -1.12
CA VAL A 108 2.44 -8.75 -1.61
C VAL A 108 1.98 -9.37 -2.92
N ALA A 109 2.87 -9.52 -3.90
CA ALA A 109 2.51 -10.21 -5.15
C ALA A 109 2.15 -11.68 -4.84
N ARG A 110 1.04 -12.18 -5.40
CA ARG A 110 0.46 -13.49 -5.05
C ARG A 110 1.44 -14.63 -5.25
N THR A 111 2.27 -14.59 -6.29
CA THR A 111 3.29 -15.61 -6.59
C THR A 111 4.24 -15.89 -5.42
N TYR A 112 4.38 -14.95 -4.49
CA TYR A 112 5.26 -15.08 -3.34
C TYR A 112 4.55 -15.48 -2.04
N ILE A 113 3.24 -15.76 -2.08
CA ILE A 113 2.45 -16.23 -0.96
C ILE A 113 2.23 -17.73 -1.14
N ASN A 114 2.61 -18.53 -0.15
CA ASN A 114 2.37 -19.97 -0.21
C ASN A 114 0.88 -20.29 -0.19
N THR A 115 0.45 -21.13 -1.12
CA THR A 115 -0.88 -21.74 -1.14
C THR A 115 -0.69 -23.22 -0.81
N PRO A 116 -1.26 -23.75 0.29
CA PRO A 116 -1.30 -25.19 0.48
C PRO A 116 -2.04 -25.79 -0.72
N MET A 117 -1.43 -26.78 -1.37
CA MET A 117 -2.14 -27.56 -2.39
C MET A 117 -3.34 -28.22 -1.71
N GLN A 118 -4.53 -28.00 -2.25
CA GLN A 118 -5.70 -28.77 -1.84
C GLN A 118 -5.51 -30.15 -2.46
N PHE A 119 -5.24 -31.15 -1.63
CA PHE A 119 -5.26 -32.55 -2.01
C PHE A 119 -6.70 -33.05 -2.10
#